data_AF-A0A317XBK5-F1
#
_entry.id   AF-A0A317XBK5-F1
#
_cell.length_a   1.000
_cell.length_b   1.000
_cell.length_c   1.000
_cell.angle_alpha   90.00
_cell.angle_beta   90.00
_cell.angle_gamma   90.00
#
_symmetry.space_group_name_H-M   'P 1'
#
loop_
_entity.id
_entity.type
_entity.pdbx_description
1 polymer ?
#
loop_
_entity_poly.entity_id
_entity_poly.type
_entity_poly.pdbx_seq_one_letter_code
_entity_poly.pdbx_strand_id
1 'polypeptide(L)'
;MYPLWLWYILILTVAVQAIGFDLDNPESIKTSLKPITASLLTHYTGNHPGDNPGNLPPPYYWWEAGALFTTLLNYHHLTHDTTYLPLTIQALTWQSGPSGSFMPANQTRTEGNDDQSFWAFGAMSAAEQNLPDPAPELNVPGWLGMAQAVFNTQAERWDTGTCGGGLRWQIFPFNEGWMYKNTISNGGFFQLAARLARFTGNGTYAEWAERVWEWTEETVGFVTPEFRVWDGAGVESECRSWDRIEWSYNSGVFLLGAAVMFNLTESPTWRARTEGLLNTSSSIFFQDDNVMYERACEPVNTCEVDQRSFKGYLARWMAATTQMAPFTADQIMPKIRASAKAAAETCTGGESNVTCGLKWTERKWDGMDDVGVQMAALEVMQSTLIGMVEPPVTRDTGGMSQGNPGGGEPGQEKQPVPEGLRREITHGDRAGAGLLTVLVSLVVMGSTGWLVYE
;
A
#
# COMPACT_ATOMS: atom_id res chain seq x y z
N MET A 1 17.90 65.08 37.40
CA MET A 1 17.19 63.82 37.73
C MET A 1 16.84 63.15 36.40
N TYR A 2 17.66 62.21 35.96
CA TYR A 2 17.42 61.42 34.74
C TYR A 2 16.64 60.15 35.12
N PRO A 3 15.60 59.73 34.39
CA PRO A 3 14.89 58.52 34.73
C PRO A 3 15.67 57.28 34.27
N LEU A 4 15.95 56.43 35.26
CA LEU A 4 16.58 55.11 35.20
C LEU A 4 15.68 54.02 34.55
N TRP A 5 15.24 54.20 33.30
CA TRP A 5 14.25 53.30 32.68
C TRP A 5 14.65 52.85 31.26
N LEU A 6 15.90 52.45 31.05
CA LEU A 6 16.41 52.12 29.70
C LEU A 6 17.23 50.83 29.58
N TRP A 7 17.15 49.92 30.54
CA TRP A 7 17.85 48.64 30.45
C TRP A 7 16.90 47.50 30.83
N TYR A 8 16.96 46.42 30.05
CA TYR A 8 16.09 45.23 30.08
C TYR A 8 14.85 45.26 29.16
N ILE A 9 15.06 45.53 27.87
CA ILE A 9 14.38 44.72 26.85
C ILE A 9 15.44 43.75 26.32
N LEU A 10 15.63 42.64 27.03
CA LEU A 10 16.30 41.47 26.46
C LEU A 10 15.29 40.90 25.47
N ILE A 11 15.40 41.27 24.20
CA ILE A 11 14.70 40.57 23.12
C ILE A 11 15.27 39.15 23.15
N LEU A 12 14.50 38.22 23.73
CA LEU A 12 14.60 36.81 23.44
C LEU A 12 14.23 36.68 21.95
N THR A 13 15.20 36.94 21.08
CA THR A 13 15.19 36.38 19.73
C THR A 13 15.33 34.88 19.94
N VAL A 14 14.21 34.20 20.18
CA VAL A 14 14.15 32.78 19.84
C VAL A 14 14.40 32.79 18.34
N ALA A 15 15.64 32.48 17.95
CA ALA A 15 15.93 32.17 16.57
C ALA A 15 15.09 30.94 16.25
N VAL A 16 13.91 31.17 15.69
CA VAL A 16 13.07 30.11 15.11
C VAL A 16 13.90 29.58 13.95
N GLN A 17 14.62 28.48 14.20
CA GLN A 17 15.34 27.81 13.13
C GLN A 17 14.30 27.19 12.21
N ALA A 18 14.25 27.66 10.97
CA ALA A 18 13.65 26.91 9.88
C ALA A 18 14.23 25.49 9.86
N ILE A 19 13.44 24.50 9.45
CA ILE A 19 13.88 23.10 9.40
C ILE A 19 15.16 23.01 8.55
N GLY A 20 16.27 22.67 9.20
CA GLY A 20 17.57 22.51 8.56
C GLY A 20 17.62 21.19 7.80
N PHE A 21 17.09 21.18 6.57
CA PHE A 21 17.01 20.00 5.71
C PHE A 21 18.14 19.99 4.66
N ASP A 22 19.27 19.38 5.02
CA ASP A 22 20.41 19.17 4.13
C ASP A 22 20.35 17.77 3.49
N LEU A 23 20.05 17.74 2.19
CA LEU A 23 19.91 16.54 1.38
C LEU A 23 21.18 15.69 1.25
N ASP A 24 22.34 16.25 1.57
CA ASP A 24 23.63 15.56 1.49
C ASP A 24 24.08 15.04 2.87
N ASN A 25 23.30 15.29 3.92
CA ASN A 25 23.58 14.86 5.28
C ASN A 25 22.43 13.99 5.84
N PRO A 26 22.62 12.66 5.92
CA PRO A 26 21.59 11.73 6.42
C PRO A 26 21.10 12.08 7.83
N GLU A 27 21.98 12.55 8.71
CA GLU A 27 21.61 12.91 10.07
C GLU A 27 20.81 14.22 10.13
N SER A 28 21.07 15.16 9.22
CA SER A 28 20.24 16.36 9.04
C SER A 28 18.83 15.99 8.57
N ILE A 29 18.72 15.08 7.61
CA ILE A 29 17.42 14.54 7.15
C ILE A 29 16.68 13.93 8.34
N LYS A 30 17.25 12.92 9.02
CA LYS A 30 16.63 12.25 10.18
C LYS A 30 16.21 13.23 11.28
N THR A 31 17.06 14.21 11.59
CA THR A 31 16.75 15.23 12.60
C THR A 31 15.58 16.12 12.19
N SER A 32 15.48 16.46 10.89
CA SER A 32 14.39 17.25 10.33
C SER A 32 13.04 16.52 10.32
N LEU A 33 13.04 15.20 10.13
CA LEU A 33 11.82 14.40 10.09
C LEU A 33 11.14 14.29 11.47
N LYS A 34 11.89 14.34 12.57
CA LYS A 34 11.37 14.22 13.94
C LYS A 34 10.25 15.20 14.27
N PRO A 35 10.45 16.53 14.18
CA PRO A 35 9.39 17.48 14.50
C PRO A 35 8.22 17.42 13.51
N ILE A 36 8.46 17.08 12.24
CA ILE A 36 7.39 16.90 11.24
C ILE A 36 6.52 15.69 11.62
N THR A 37 7.14 14.57 11.99
CA THR A 37 6.43 13.36 12.42
C THR A 37 5.66 13.59 13.71
N ALA A 38 6.24 14.32 14.67
CA ALA A 38 5.54 14.73 15.87
C ALA A 38 4.34 15.64 15.56
N SER A 39 4.49 16.57 14.60
CA SER A 39 3.40 17.44 14.14
C SER A 39 2.29 16.67 13.42
N LEU A 40 2.63 15.67 12.59
CA LEU A 40 1.65 14.78 11.97
C LEU A 40 0.82 14.03 13.02
N LEU A 41 1.48 13.55 14.08
CA LEU A 41 0.83 12.79 15.14
C LEU A 41 -0.04 13.60 16.10
N THR A 42 -0.05 14.94 16.03
CA THR A 42 -1.01 15.75 16.80
C THR A 42 -2.45 15.55 16.30
N HIS A 43 -2.62 15.10 15.05
CA HIS A 43 -3.92 14.77 14.46
C HIS A 43 -4.45 13.39 14.87
N TYR A 44 -3.59 12.52 15.42
CA TYR A 44 -3.97 11.16 15.79
C TYR A 44 -4.44 11.09 17.25
N THR A 45 -5.70 10.68 17.45
CA THR A 45 -6.31 10.53 18.78
C THR A 45 -6.55 9.08 19.19
N GLY A 46 -6.36 8.11 18.28
CA GLY A 46 -6.71 6.70 18.49
C GLY A 46 -5.99 6.01 19.67
N ASN A 47 -4.93 6.60 20.22
CA ASN A 47 -4.22 6.13 21.42
C ASN A 47 -4.74 6.72 22.73
N HIS A 48 -5.70 7.65 22.69
CA HIS A 48 -6.30 8.20 23.90
C HIS A 48 -7.22 7.16 24.57
N PRO A 49 -7.31 7.16 25.92
CA PRO A 49 -8.23 6.28 26.63
C PRO A 49 -9.68 6.49 26.16
N GLY A 50 -10.31 5.43 25.65
CA GLY A 50 -11.69 5.44 25.15
C GLY A 50 -11.82 5.62 23.64
N ASP A 51 -10.74 5.97 22.94
CA ASP A 51 -10.69 6.00 21.49
C ASP A 51 -10.33 4.62 20.89
N ASN A 52 -10.27 4.55 19.57
CA ASN A 52 -10.09 3.31 18.81
C ASN A 52 -8.71 3.30 18.12
N PRO A 53 -7.75 2.47 18.58
CA PRO A 53 -6.42 2.42 18.00
C PRO A 53 -6.45 2.15 16.50
N GLY A 54 -5.71 2.93 15.73
CA GLY A 54 -5.69 2.81 14.28
C GLY A 54 -6.80 3.58 13.54
N ASN A 55 -7.64 4.34 14.24
CA ASN A 55 -8.58 5.28 13.61
C ASN A 55 -8.08 6.72 13.74
N LEU A 56 -8.31 7.50 12.68
CA LEU A 56 -8.20 8.96 12.69
C LEU A 56 -9.58 9.58 12.95
N PRO A 57 -9.65 10.76 13.59
CA PRO A 57 -10.91 11.48 13.74
C PRO A 57 -11.39 12.03 12.38
N PRO A 58 -12.68 12.44 12.27
CA PRO A 58 -13.14 13.17 11.08
C PRO A 58 -12.26 14.40 10.79
N PRO A 59 -12.02 14.75 9.52
CA PRO A 59 -12.68 14.23 8.31
C PRO A 59 -11.98 13.03 7.66
N TYR A 60 -10.97 12.45 8.30
CA TYR A 60 -10.11 11.42 7.69
C TYR A 60 -10.83 10.07 7.59
N TYR A 61 -10.60 9.37 6.49
CA TYR A 61 -11.16 8.04 6.26
C TYR A 61 -10.27 6.96 6.88
N TRP A 62 -10.85 5.77 7.09
CA TRP A 62 -10.17 4.67 7.76
C TRP A 62 -8.90 4.19 7.04
N TRP A 63 -8.91 4.18 5.71
CA TRP A 63 -7.72 3.81 4.93
C TRP A 63 -6.54 4.77 5.10
N GLU A 64 -6.82 6.06 5.30
CA GLU A 64 -5.79 7.08 5.48
C GLU A 64 -5.00 6.84 6.78
N ALA A 65 -5.66 6.28 7.79
CA ALA A 65 -4.99 5.80 9.00
C ALA A 65 -4.06 4.62 8.68
N GLY A 66 -4.48 3.65 7.86
CA GLY A 66 -3.61 2.57 7.39
C GLY A 66 -2.37 3.09 6.64
N ALA A 67 -2.56 4.13 5.82
CA ALA A 67 -1.47 4.81 5.13
C ALA A 67 -0.52 5.56 6.09
N LEU A 68 -1.07 6.20 7.14
CA LEU A 68 -0.29 6.83 8.21
C LEU A 68 0.60 5.80 8.92
N PHE A 69 0.06 4.66 9.31
CA PHE A 69 0.87 3.64 10.00
C PHE A 69 1.92 3.00 9.09
N THR A 70 1.65 2.89 7.79
CA THR A 70 2.68 2.54 6.80
C THR A 70 3.78 3.61 6.73
N THR A 71 3.41 4.90 6.80
CA THR A 71 4.38 6.02 6.85
C THR A 71 5.28 5.94 8.07
N LEU A 72 4.72 5.60 9.24
CA LEU A 72 5.48 5.46 10.49
C LEU A 72 6.37 4.22 10.51
N LEU A 73 5.95 3.11 9.87
CA LEU A 73 6.85 1.97 9.63
C LEU A 73 8.04 2.37 8.77
N ASN A 74 7.80 3.11 7.68
CA ASN A 74 8.88 3.61 6.83
C ASN A 74 9.80 4.59 7.58
N TYR A 75 9.23 5.48 8.38
CA TYR A 75 10.01 6.37 9.24
C TYR A 75 10.94 5.54 10.15
N HIS A 76 10.41 4.51 10.80
CA HIS A 76 11.22 3.61 11.61
C HIS A 76 12.33 2.94 10.79
N HIS A 77 12.00 2.36 9.64
CA HIS A 77 12.95 1.65 8.80
C HIS A 77 14.07 2.56 8.27
N LEU A 78 13.73 3.76 7.81
CA LEU A 78 14.64 4.70 7.17
C LEU A 78 15.52 5.48 8.17
N THR A 79 15.01 5.70 9.38
CA THR A 79 15.71 6.50 10.40
C THR A 79 16.30 5.67 11.54
N HIS A 80 15.86 4.41 11.69
CA HIS A 80 16.06 3.54 12.86
C HIS A 80 15.50 4.10 14.17
N ASP A 81 14.65 5.12 14.12
CA ASP A 81 13.95 5.65 15.28
C ASP A 81 12.77 4.75 15.64
N THR A 82 12.71 4.29 16.89
CA THR A 82 11.67 3.37 17.39
C THR A 82 10.55 4.09 18.15
N THR A 83 10.61 5.42 18.27
CA THR A 83 9.70 6.23 19.11
C THR A 83 8.22 5.93 18.85
N TYR A 84 7.83 5.77 17.58
CA TYR A 84 6.44 5.54 17.17
C TYR A 84 6.14 4.09 16.78
N LEU A 85 7.12 3.18 16.92
CA LEU A 85 6.94 1.79 16.54
C LEU A 85 5.89 1.06 17.41
N PRO A 86 5.86 1.21 18.76
CA PRO A 86 4.82 0.58 19.57
C PRO A 86 3.40 1.06 19.20
N LEU A 87 3.26 2.35 18.92
CA LEU A 87 2.00 2.97 18.47
C LEU A 87 1.53 2.34 17.14
N THR A 88 2.47 2.16 16.23
CA THR A 88 2.23 1.60 14.89
C THR A 88 1.83 0.14 14.95
N ILE A 89 2.52 -0.68 15.74
CA ILE A 89 2.19 -2.09 15.96
C ILE A 89 0.79 -2.21 16.58
N GLN A 90 0.48 -1.39 17.59
CA GLN A 90 -0.84 -1.40 18.22
C GLN A 90 -1.95 -1.12 17.20
N ALA A 91 -1.80 -0.07 16.39
CA ALA A 91 -2.79 0.28 15.39
C ALA A 91 -3.01 -0.82 14.33
N LEU A 92 -1.93 -1.36 13.75
CA LEU A 92 -2.01 -2.40 12.73
C LEU A 92 -2.67 -3.68 13.29
N THR A 93 -2.24 -4.14 14.45
CA THR A 93 -2.81 -5.34 15.08
C THR A 93 -4.27 -5.16 15.47
N TRP A 94 -4.64 -3.99 15.99
CA TRP A 94 -6.01 -3.68 16.37
C TRP A 94 -6.96 -3.66 15.18
N GLN A 95 -6.55 -3.04 14.07
CA GLN A 95 -7.37 -2.92 12.86
C GLN A 95 -7.35 -4.20 11.99
N SER A 96 -6.44 -5.14 12.24
CA SER A 96 -6.36 -6.41 11.50
C SER A 96 -7.62 -7.28 11.66
N GLY A 97 -8.38 -7.09 12.74
CA GLY A 97 -9.56 -7.87 13.06
C GLY A 97 -9.24 -9.34 13.39
N PRO A 98 -10.24 -10.13 13.81
CA PRO A 98 -10.02 -11.50 14.26
C PRO A 98 -9.50 -12.44 13.17
N SER A 99 -9.78 -12.14 11.90
CA SER A 99 -9.31 -12.91 10.75
C SER A 99 -7.95 -12.47 10.21
N GLY A 100 -7.37 -11.38 10.74
CA GLY A 100 -6.14 -10.76 10.24
C GLY A 100 -6.27 -10.17 8.84
N SER A 101 -7.50 -10.03 8.32
CA SER A 101 -7.78 -9.60 6.95
C SER A 101 -8.02 -8.09 6.82
N PHE A 102 -7.85 -7.32 7.90
CA PHE A 102 -8.17 -5.89 7.92
C PHE A 102 -9.59 -5.61 7.43
N MET A 103 -10.55 -6.41 7.90
CA MET A 103 -11.98 -6.19 7.67
C MET A 103 -12.73 -6.01 9.00
N PRO A 104 -12.39 -5.00 9.81
CA PRO A 104 -13.03 -4.80 11.11
C PRO A 104 -14.49 -4.40 10.92
N ALA A 105 -15.41 -5.07 11.63
CA ALA A 105 -16.86 -4.87 11.48
C ALA A 105 -17.32 -3.40 11.60
N ASN A 106 -16.60 -2.57 12.38
CA ASN A 106 -16.90 -1.15 12.53
C ASN A 106 -16.75 -0.33 11.23
N GLN A 107 -15.98 -0.82 10.26
CA GLN A 107 -15.66 -0.12 9.01
C GLN A 107 -16.47 -0.59 7.81
N THR A 108 -17.37 -1.57 7.99
CA THR A 108 -18.23 -2.18 6.96
C THR A 108 -18.91 -1.15 6.02
N ARG A 109 -19.30 0.03 6.53
CA ARG A 109 -20.02 1.05 5.75
C ARG A 109 -19.13 1.89 4.81
N THR A 110 -17.83 1.85 4.99
CA THR A 110 -16.85 2.65 4.23
C THR A 110 -15.81 1.78 3.56
N GLU A 111 -15.84 0.46 3.80
CA GLU A 111 -14.77 -0.45 3.39
C GLU A 111 -14.76 -0.73 1.88
N GLY A 112 -13.73 -0.21 1.21
CA GLY A 112 -13.30 -0.57 -0.13
C GLY A 112 -12.15 -1.59 -0.15
N ASN A 113 -11.95 -2.18 -1.34
CA ASN A 113 -10.80 -3.07 -1.58
C ASN A 113 -9.48 -2.30 -1.52
N ASP A 114 -9.48 -1.04 -1.93
CA ASP A 114 -8.40 -0.08 -1.74
C ASP A 114 -8.15 0.22 -0.27
N ASP A 115 -9.19 0.48 0.54
CA ASP A 115 -9.01 0.70 1.98
C ASP A 115 -8.26 -0.45 2.64
N GLN A 116 -8.73 -1.67 2.38
CA GLN A 116 -8.12 -2.90 2.88
C GLN A 116 -6.67 -3.06 2.37
N SER A 117 -6.38 -2.67 1.13
CA SER A 117 -5.04 -2.75 0.54
C SER A 117 -4.04 -1.83 1.25
N PHE A 118 -4.46 -0.63 1.64
CA PHE A 118 -3.57 0.30 2.35
C PHE A 118 -3.11 -0.21 3.71
N TRP A 119 -3.99 -0.96 4.42
CA TRP A 119 -3.60 -1.68 5.62
C TRP A 119 -2.69 -2.87 5.34
N ALA A 120 -2.98 -3.63 4.27
CA ALA A 120 -2.14 -4.73 3.83
C ALA A 120 -0.73 -4.29 3.46
N PHE A 121 -0.55 -3.09 2.89
CA PHE A 121 0.77 -2.55 2.60
C PHE A 121 1.60 -2.35 3.86
N GLY A 122 0.98 -1.90 4.96
CA GLY A 122 1.64 -1.80 6.26
C GLY A 122 2.13 -3.15 6.76
N ALA A 123 1.24 -4.17 6.75
CA ALA A 123 1.62 -5.53 7.15
C ALA A 123 2.70 -6.14 6.23
N MET A 124 2.55 -5.99 4.91
CA MET A 124 3.55 -6.48 3.95
C MET A 124 4.91 -5.79 4.14
N SER A 125 4.91 -4.47 4.40
CA SER A 125 6.14 -3.72 4.68
C SER A 125 6.78 -4.14 5.99
N ALA A 126 6.00 -4.40 7.05
CA ALA A 126 6.52 -4.92 8.30
C ALA A 126 7.22 -6.28 8.11
N ALA A 127 6.65 -7.18 7.31
CA ALA A 127 7.28 -8.44 6.95
C ALA A 127 8.58 -8.24 6.15
N GLU A 128 8.55 -7.39 5.12
CA GLU A 128 9.69 -7.05 4.26
C GLU A 128 10.82 -6.29 4.97
N GLN A 129 10.52 -5.58 6.04
CA GLN A 129 11.50 -4.87 6.89
C GLN A 129 11.97 -5.76 8.05
N ASN A 130 11.54 -7.03 8.08
CA ASN A 130 11.87 -8.02 9.10
C ASN A 130 11.53 -7.57 10.53
N LEU A 131 10.40 -6.86 10.68
CA LEU A 131 9.87 -6.50 11.99
C LEU A 131 9.44 -7.78 12.73
N PRO A 132 9.72 -7.92 14.04
CA PRO A 132 9.18 -9.01 14.83
C PRO A 132 7.67 -9.09 14.71
N ASP A 133 7.14 -10.30 14.58
CA ASP A 133 5.69 -10.51 14.54
C ASP A 133 5.02 -10.02 15.83
N PRO A 134 3.73 -9.69 15.78
CA PRO A 134 2.94 -9.34 16.95
C PRO A 134 3.05 -10.39 18.05
N ALA A 135 2.95 -9.94 19.30
CA ALA A 135 3.01 -10.83 20.45
C ALA A 135 1.87 -11.86 20.40
N PRO A 136 2.11 -13.16 20.67
CA PRO A 136 1.10 -14.22 20.54
C PRO A 136 -0.19 -13.97 21.32
N GLU A 137 -0.11 -13.27 22.46
CA GLU A 137 -1.25 -12.88 23.30
C GLU A 137 -2.26 -11.96 22.61
N LEU A 138 -1.88 -11.28 21.52
CA LEU A 138 -2.80 -10.47 20.72
C LEU A 138 -3.73 -11.33 19.85
N ASN A 139 -3.46 -12.64 19.71
CA ASN A 139 -4.25 -13.58 18.91
C ASN A 139 -4.51 -13.10 17.47
N VAL A 140 -3.49 -12.50 16.86
CA VAL A 140 -3.48 -12.07 15.45
C VAL A 140 -2.38 -12.79 14.69
N PRO A 141 -2.51 -13.02 13.36
CA PRO A 141 -1.46 -13.60 12.55
C PRO A 141 -0.16 -12.79 12.54
N GLY A 142 0.95 -13.39 12.11
CA GLY A 142 2.16 -12.64 11.74
C GLY A 142 1.88 -11.67 10.59
N TRP A 143 2.78 -10.70 10.38
CA TRP A 143 2.62 -9.66 9.36
C TRP A 143 2.40 -10.23 7.95
N LEU A 144 3.17 -11.26 7.58
CA LEU A 144 2.99 -11.98 6.32
C LEU A 144 1.62 -12.68 6.26
N GLY A 145 1.18 -13.29 7.36
CA GLY A 145 -0.14 -13.91 7.47
C GLY A 145 -1.28 -12.93 7.26
N MET A 146 -1.17 -11.70 7.77
CA MET A 146 -2.16 -10.65 7.54
C MET A 146 -2.19 -10.18 6.07
N ALA A 147 -1.01 -9.99 5.46
CA ALA A 147 -0.91 -9.67 4.03
C ALA A 147 -1.54 -10.76 3.14
N GLN A 148 -1.28 -12.03 3.46
CA GLN A 148 -1.89 -13.19 2.78
C GLN A 148 -3.42 -13.24 2.98
N ALA A 149 -3.91 -12.91 4.18
CA ALA A 149 -5.34 -12.83 4.46
C ALA A 149 -6.06 -11.80 3.58
N VAL A 150 -5.48 -10.60 3.42
CA VAL A 150 -6.03 -9.59 2.50
C VAL A 150 -6.02 -10.09 1.07
N PHE A 151 -4.90 -10.63 0.61
CA PHE A 151 -4.81 -11.18 -0.74
C PHE A 151 -5.89 -12.25 -1.00
N ASN A 152 -6.05 -13.20 -0.08
CA ASN A 152 -7.00 -14.30 -0.24
C ASN A 152 -8.44 -13.80 -0.34
N THR A 153 -8.82 -12.88 0.55
CA THR A 153 -10.18 -12.32 0.56
C THR A 153 -10.44 -11.46 -0.68
N GLN A 154 -9.44 -10.74 -1.20
CA GLN A 154 -9.56 -9.99 -2.46
C GLN A 154 -9.63 -10.92 -3.68
N ALA A 155 -8.80 -11.98 -3.73
CA ALA A 155 -8.83 -12.95 -4.81
C ALA A 155 -10.21 -13.64 -4.93
N GLU A 156 -10.86 -13.94 -3.80
CA GLU A 156 -12.23 -14.47 -3.76
C GLU A 156 -13.27 -13.47 -4.33
N ARG A 157 -13.03 -12.17 -4.16
CA ARG A 157 -13.93 -11.10 -4.62
C ARG A 157 -13.73 -10.70 -6.08
N TRP A 158 -12.79 -11.31 -6.80
CA TRP A 158 -12.54 -11.03 -8.21
C TRP A 158 -13.81 -11.29 -9.05
N ASP A 159 -14.46 -10.22 -9.51
CA ASP A 159 -15.77 -10.29 -10.16
C ASP A 159 -15.62 -10.61 -11.65
N THR A 160 -15.71 -11.90 -12.00
CA THR A 160 -15.71 -12.40 -13.38
C THR A 160 -17.04 -12.20 -14.12
N GLY A 161 -18.11 -11.79 -13.42
CA GLY A 161 -19.43 -11.61 -14.00
C GLY A 161 -19.60 -10.28 -14.73
N THR A 162 -18.76 -9.29 -14.44
CA THR A 162 -18.80 -7.96 -15.10
C THR A 162 -17.41 -7.50 -15.53
N CYS A 163 -17.33 -6.77 -16.65
CA CYS A 163 -16.09 -6.20 -17.19
C CYS A 163 -14.94 -7.21 -17.38
N GLY A 164 -15.24 -8.50 -17.57
CA GLY A 164 -14.24 -9.55 -17.80
C GLY A 164 -13.34 -9.88 -16.60
N GLY A 165 -13.70 -9.44 -15.39
CA GLY A 165 -12.83 -9.52 -14.20
C GLY A 165 -12.78 -8.18 -13.46
N GLY A 166 -11.86 -8.08 -12.51
CA GLY A 166 -11.61 -6.86 -11.74
C GLY A 166 -12.35 -6.83 -10.42
N LEU A 167 -11.68 -6.30 -9.41
CA LEU A 167 -12.31 -5.88 -8.16
C LEU A 167 -13.16 -4.64 -8.39
N ARG A 168 -14.30 -4.59 -7.71
CA ARG A 168 -15.07 -3.37 -7.51
C ARG A 168 -14.34 -2.48 -6.52
N TRP A 169 -14.67 -1.19 -6.52
CA TRP A 169 -14.15 -0.27 -5.52
C TRP A 169 -14.56 -0.75 -4.11
N GLN A 170 -15.86 -0.83 -3.86
CA GLN A 170 -16.38 -1.25 -2.56
C GLN A 170 -16.35 -2.76 -2.36
N ILE A 171 -16.29 -3.20 -1.09
CA ILE A 171 -16.38 -4.62 -0.69
C ILE A 171 -17.83 -5.08 -0.59
N PHE A 172 -18.72 -4.21 -0.12
CA PHE A 172 -20.10 -4.56 0.16
C PHE A 172 -21.06 -3.94 -0.85
N PRO A 173 -22.08 -4.70 -1.32
CA PRO A 173 -22.97 -4.25 -2.38
C PRO A 173 -23.90 -3.08 -2.01
N PHE A 174 -24.02 -2.76 -0.72
CA PHE A 174 -24.80 -1.63 -0.23
C PHE A 174 -23.99 -0.33 -0.09
N ASN A 175 -22.67 -0.36 -0.30
CA ASN A 175 -21.84 0.84 -0.25
C ASN A 175 -21.90 1.61 -1.58
N GLU A 176 -21.85 2.93 -1.48
CA GLU A 176 -21.74 3.81 -2.64
C GLU A 176 -20.41 3.56 -3.35
N GLY A 177 -20.45 3.41 -4.67
CA GLY A 177 -19.27 3.01 -5.45
C GLY A 177 -19.15 1.51 -5.73
N TRP A 178 -20.05 0.65 -5.22
CA TRP A 178 -20.06 -0.78 -5.57
C TRP A 178 -20.15 -1.04 -7.09
N MET A 179 -20.86 -0.18 -7.82
CA MET A 179 -20.99 -0.28 -9.28
C MET A 179 -19.78 0.29 -10.05
N TYR A 180 -18.76 0.77 -9.34
CA TYR A 180 -17.54 1.31 -9.94
C TYR A 180 -16.40 0.30 -9.80
N LYS A 181 -15.67 0.03 -10.89
CA LYS A 181 -14.38 -0.67 -10.85
C LYS A 181 -13.30 0.37 -11.05
N ASN A 182 -12.52 0.62 -10.01
CA ASN A 182 -11.47 1.63 -10.04
C ASN A 182 -10.08 0.99 -10.13
N THR A 183 -9.12 1.81 -10.52
CA THR A 183 -7.73 1.41 -10.70
C THR A 183 -7.03 1.20 -9.37
N ILE A 184 -7.35 1.96 -8.32
CA ILE A 184 -6.66 1.82 -7.04
C ILE A 184 -6.93 0.48 -6.34
N SER A 185 -8.18 -0.02 -6.34
CA SER A 185 -8.50 -1.32 -5.74
C SER A 185 -7.76 -2.46 -6.46
N ASN A 186 -7.71 -2.40 -7.79
CA ASN A 186 -7.02 -3.41 -8.59
C ASN A 186 -5.49 -3.26 -8.52
N GLY A 187 -4.99 -2.03 -8.54
CA GLY A 187 -3.57 -1.72 -8.39
C GLY A 187 -3.03 -2.13 -7.01
N GLY A 188 -3.82 -1.97 -5.96
CA GLY A 188 -3.46 -2.44 -4.63
C GLY A 188 -3.37 -3.97 -4.55
N PHE A 189 -4.34 -4.67 -5.12
CA PHE A 189 -4.29 -6.13 -5.23
C PHE A 189 -3.09 -6.60 -6.07
N PHE A 190 -2.82 -5.96 -7.21
CA PHE A 190 -1.66 -6.22 -8.07
C PHE A 190 -0.33 -6.06 -7.32
N GLN A 191 -0.13 -4.92 -6.65
CA GLN A 191 1.10 -4.64 -5.90
C GLN A 191 1.29 -5.64 -4.75
N LEU A 192 0.23 -5.95 -4.01
CA LEU A 192 0.27 -6.92 -2.92
C LEU A 192 0.60 -8.33 -3.44
N ALA A 193 -0.02 -8.74 -4.54
CA ALA A 193 0.27 -10.02 -5.21
C ALA A 193 1.75 -10.10 -5.64
N ALA A 194 2.28 -9.07 -6.30
CA ALA A 194 3.68 -9.03 -6.71
C ALA A 194 4.64 -9.14 -5.52
N ARG A 195 4.37 -8.39 -4.43
CA ARG A 195 5.18 -8.40 -3.21
C ARG A 195 5.13 -9.75 -2.49
N LEU A 196 3.95 -10.36 -2.38
CA LEU A 196 3.80 -11.71 -1.84
C LEU A 196 4.52 -12.75 -2.69
N ALA A 197 4.46 -12.65 -4.02
CA ALA A 197 5.19 -13.52 -4.93
C ALA A 197 6.70 -13.45 -4.68
N ARG A 198 7.25 -12.24 -4.62
CA ARG A 198 8.67 -12.01 -4.33
C ARG A 198 9.08 -12.49 -2.95
N PHE A 199 8.28 -12.19 -1.92
CA PHE A 199 8.62 -12.57 -0.54
C PHE A 199 8.60 -14.08 -0.33
N THR A 200 7.60 -14.76 -0.89
CA THR A 200 7.32 -16.18 -0.60
C THR A 200 7.89 -17.15 -1.62
N GLY A 201 8.20 -16.69 -2.84
CA GLY A 201 8.54 -17.55 -3.98
C GLY A 201 7.34 -18.36 -4.53
N ASN A 202 6.11 -18.09 -4.08
CA ASN A 202 4.93 -18.82 -4.52
C ASN A 202 4.38 -18.25 -5.84
N GLY A 203 4.40 -19.09 -6.89
CA GLY A 203 3.96 -18.74 -8.24
C GLY A 203 2.48 -18.33 -8.35
N THR A 204 1.59 -18.79 -7.47
CA THR A 204 0.17 -18.38 -7.50
C THR A 204 0.01 -16.86 -7.36
N TYR A 205 0.82 -16.23 -6.51
CA TYR A 205 0.76 -14.77 -6.35
C TYR A 205 1.21 -14.04 -7.63
N ALA A 206 2.24 -14.55 -8.31
CA ALA A 206 2.71 -13.99 -9.58
C ALA A 206 1.67 -14.15 -10.70
N GLU A 207 0.98 -15.29 -10.76
CA GLU A 207 -0.12 -15.52 -11.70
C GLU A 207 -1.28 -14.53 -11.49
N TRP A 208 -1.59 -14.21 -10.23
CA TRP A 208 -2.58 -13.18 -9.92
C TRP A 208 -2.09 -11.78 -10.30
N ALA A 209 -0.81 -11.46 -10.08
CA ALA A 209 -0.25 -10.18 -10.49
C ALA A 209 -0.33 -9.99 -12.03
N GLU A 210 0.03 -11.02 -12.82
CA GLU A 210 -0.15 -11.00 -14.28
C GLU A 210 -1.63 -10.83 -14.66
N ARG A 211 -2.54 -11.60 -14.05
CA ARG A 211 -3.98 -11.51 -14.33
C ARG A 211 -4.54 -10.11 -14.12
N VAL A 212 -4.16 -9.45 -13.03
CA VAL A 212 -4.65 -8.09 -12.74
C VAL A 212 -4.07 -7.09 -13.72
N TRP A 213 -2.79 -7.24 -14.09
CA TRP A 213 -2.18 -6.40 -15.12
C TRP A 213 -2.88 -6.55 -16.47
N GLU A 214 -3.02 -7.78 -16.97
CA GLU A 214 -3.68 -8.10 -18.25
C GLU A 214 -5.12 -7.58 -18.26
N TRP A 215 -5.85 -7.73 -17.15
CA TRP A 215 -7.19 -7.17 -17.04
C TRP A 215 -7.18 -5.64 -17.16
N THR A 216 -6.29 -4.97 -16.43
CA THR A 216 -6.24 -3.50 -16.37
C THR A 216 -5.80 -2.88 -17.70
N GLU A 217 -4.83 -3.48 -18.39
CA GLU A 217 -4.28 -3.02 -19.67
C GLU A 217 -5.12 -3.48 -20.87
N GLU A 218 -5.30 -4.79 -21.02
CA GLU A 218 -5.87 -5.39 -22.24
C GLU A 218 -7.40 -5.47 -22.20
N THR A 219 -7.99 -5.73 -21.03
CA THR A 219 -9.44 -5.95 -20.93
C THR A 219 -10.19 -4.65 -20.79
N VAL A 220 -9.89 -3.83 -19.77
CA VAL A 220 -10.63 -2.57 -19.49
C VAL A 220 -9.92 -1.32 -19.99
N GLY A 221 -8.60 -1.36 -20.18
CA GLY A 221 -7.83 -0.23 -20.72
C GLY A 221 -7.67 0.95 -19.76
N PHE A 222 -7.71 0.71 -18.46
CA PHE A 222 -7.43 1.75 -17.46
C PHE A 222 -5.95 2.12 -17.43
N VAL A 223 -5.08 1.13 -17.69
CA VAL A 223 -3.68 1.36 -18.07
C VAL A 223 -3.64 1.35 -19.60
N THR A 224 -3.34 2.50 -20.19
CA THR A 224 -3.26 2.65 -21.65
C THR A 224 -1.95 2.08 -22.21
N PRO A 225 -1.87 1.82 -23.54
CA PRO A 225 -0.60 1.43 -24.18
C PRO A 225 0.54 2.45 -24.00
N GLU A 226 0.21 3.72 -23.76
CA GLU A 226 1.17 4.78 -23.43
C GLU A 226 1.48 4.87 -21.92
N PHE A 227 1.04 3.89 -21.13
CA PHE A 227 1.19 3.82 -19.67
C PHE A 227 0.55 4.98 -18.89
N ARG A 228 -0.42 5.68 -19.49
CA ARG A 228 -1.33 6.55 -18.72
C ARG A 228 -2.25 5.68 -17.88
N VAL A 229 -2.52 6.12 -16.66
CA VAL A 229 -3.29 5.36 -15.68
C VAL A 229 -4.54 6.17 -15.29
N TRP A 230 -5.68 5.75 -15.81
CA TRP A 230 -6.99 6.36 -15.57
C TRP A 230 -7.65 5.83 -14.30
N ASP A 231 -8.67 6.53 -13.80
CA ASP A 231 -9.23 6.26 -12.48
C ASP A 231 -10.13 5.02 -12.44
N GLY A 232 -10.92 4.79 -13.48
CA GLY A 232 -11.82 3.64 -13.53
C GLY A 232 -13.01 3.83 -14.45
N ALA A 233 -14.03 2.99 -14.27
CA ALA A 233 -15.30 3.10 -14.97
C ALA A 233 -16.43 2.35 -14.24
N GLY A 234 -17.68 2.77 -14.50
CA GLY A 234 -18.88 2.08 -14.02
C GLY A 234 -19.15 0.78 -14.78
N VAL A 235 -19.61 -0.26 -14.06
CA VAL A 235 -19.90 -1.58 -14.64
C VAL A 235 -21.06 -1.55 -15.63
N GLU A 236 -21.98 -0.61 -15.50
CA GLU A 236 -23.10 -0.38 -16.42
C GLU A 236 -22.64 0.04 -17.82
N SER A 237 -21.43 0.60 -17.93
CA SER A 237 -20.79 0.94 -19.20
C SER A 237 -19.90 -0.18 -19.74
N GLU A 238 -19.98 -1.38 -19.19
CA GLU A 238 -19.02 -2.48 -19.40
C GLU A 238 -17.57 -2.05 -19.14
N CYS A 239 -17.39 -1.12 -18.20
CA CYS A 239 -16.13 -0.47 -17.88
C CYS A 239 -15.45 0.25 -19.08
N ARG A 240 -16.26 0.79 -20.02
CA ARG A 240 -15.76 1.50 -21.22
C ARG A 240 -15.91 3.02 -21.15
N SER A 241 -16.78 3.54 -20.29
CA SER A 241 -16.89 4.99 -20.06
C SER A 241 -15.90 5.42 -18.99
N TRP A 242 -14.62 5.58 -19.38
CA TRP A 242 -13.52 5.86 -18.47
C TRP A 242 -13.62 7.24 -17.82
N ASP A 243 -13.45 7.27 -16.50
CA ASP A 243 -12.97 8.45 -15.80
C ASP A 243 -11.46 8.57 -16.07
N ARG A 244 -11.07 9.64 -16.76
CA ARG A 244 -9.70 9.88 -17.22
C ARG A 244 -8.90 10.78 -16.30
N ILE A 245 -9.40 11.07 -15.09
CA ILE A 245 -8.58 11.74 -14.09
C ILE A 245 -7.38 10.84 -13.77
N GLU A 246 -6.19 11.44 -13.77
CA GLU A 246 -4.94 10.76 -13.47
C GLU A 246 -4.49 11.18 -12.09
N TRP A 247 -4.59 10.25 -11.14
CA TRP A 247 -4.11 10.44 -9.77
C TRP A 247 -2.72 9.84 -9.61
N SER A 248 -1.84 10.53 -8.88
CA SER A 248 -0.43 10.13 -8.77
C SER A 248 -0.26 8.73 -8.15
N TYR A 249 -1.08 8.41 -7.15
CA TYR A 249 -1.05 7.13 -6.46
C TYR A 249 -1.45 5.93 -7.36
N ASN A 250 -2.35 6.12 -8.34
CA ASN A 250 -2.72 5.06 -9.30
C ASN A 250 -1.52 4.70 -10.18
N SER A 251 -0.72 5.69 -10.57
CA SER A 251 0.50 5.41 -11.33
C SER A 251 1.59 4.79 -10.45
N GLY A 252 1.74 5.28 -9.22
CA GLY A 252 2.74 4.79 -8.27
C GLY A 252 2.50 3.34 -7.82
N VAL A 253 1.24 2.93 -7.59
CA VAL A 253 0.89 1.59 -7.12
C VAL A 253 1.24 0.53 -8.18
N PHE A 254 0.97 0.82 -9.46
CA PHE A 254 1.34 -0.03 -10.59
C PHE A 254 2.85 0.02 -10.86
N LEU A 255 3.50 1.18 -10.71
CA LEU A 255 4.95 1.30 -10.90
C LEU A 255 5.71 0.35 -9.96
N LEU A 256 5.38 0.36 -8.66
CA LEU A 256 6.02 -0.52 -7.70
C LEU A 256 5.70 -1.99 -7.98
N GLY A 257 4.42 -2.34 -8.26
CA GLY A 257 4.06 -3.71 -8.59
C GLY A 257 4.81 -4.25 -9.81
N ALA A 258 4.92 -3.46 -10.89
CA ALA A 258 5.68 -3.83 -12.08
C ALA A 258 7.18 -3.98 -11.79
N ALA A 259 7.76 -3.09 -10.97
CA ALA A 259 9.16 -3.17 -10.57
C ALA A 259 9.45 -4.42 -9.72
N VAL A 260 8.53 -4.81 -8.83
CA VAL A 260 8.64 -6.06 -8.06
C VAL A 260 8.53 -7.28 -8.97
N MET A 261 7.63 -7.29 -9.95
CA MET A 261 7.53 -8.36 -10.94
C MET A 261 8.78 -8.44 -11.82
N PHE A 262 9.38 -7.30 -12.20
CA PHE A 262 10.68 -7.28 -12.86
C PHE A 262 11.77 -7.89 -11.97
N ASN A 263 11.84 -7.50 -10.68
CA ASN A 263 12.82 -8.05 -9.74
C ASN A 263 12.69 -9.57 -9.58
N LEU A 264 11.46 -10.09 -9.59
CA LEU A 264 11.17 -11.51 -9.45
C LEU A 264 11.51 -12.31 -10.72
N THR A 265 11.28 -11.74 -11.90
CA THR A 265 11.28 -12.49 -13.17
C THR A 265 12.41 -12.15 -14.13
N GLU A 266 13.06 -10.99 -13.94
CA GLU A 266 14.00 -10.35 -14.88
C GLU A 266 13.43 -10.20 -16.31
N SER A 267 12.10 -10.22 -16.46
CA SER A 267 11.43 -10.20 -17.76
C SER A 267 11.60 -8.85 -18.47
N PRO A 268 11.98 -8.84 -19.77
CA PRO A 268 12.00 -7.63 -20.59
C PRO A 268 10.64 -6.93 -20.65
N THR A 269 9.54 -7.68 -20.58
CA THR A 269 8.18 -7.13 -20.56
C THR A 269 7.96 -6.32 -19.29
N TRP A 270 8.28 -6.88 -18.12
CA TRP A 270 8.13 -6.16 -16.86
C TRP A 270 9.05 -4.95 -16.76
N ARG A 271 10.27 -5.05 -17.31
CA ARG A 271 11.15 -3.89 -17.45
C ARG A 271 10.50 -2.77 -18.27
N ALA A 272 9.97 -3.09 -19.46
CA ALA A 272 9.32 -2.10 -20.32
C ALA A 272 8.09 -1.47 -19.65
N ARG A 273 7.30 -2.27 -18.92
CA ARG A 273 6.16 -1.78 -18.11
C ARG A 273 6.62 -0.81 -17.02
N THR A 274 7.68 -1.13 -16.28
CA THR A 274 8.26 -0.25 -15.26
C THR A 274 8.80 1.05 -15.86
N GLU A 275 9.57 0.98 -16.95
CA GLU A 275 10.13 2.16 -17.65
C GLU A 275 9.00 3.05 -18.20
N GLY A 276 7.98 2.44 -18.81
CA GLY A 276 6.81 3.12 -19.35
C GLY A 276 6.02 3.89 -18.29
N LEU A 277 5.64 3.21 -17.20
CA LEU A 277 4.95 3.83 -16.07
C LEU A 277 5.78 4.97 -15.45
N LEU A 278 7.09 4.78 -15.28
CA LEU A 278 7.97 5.80 -14.72
C LEU A 278 8.05 7.04 -15.63
N ASN A 279 8.22 6.84 -16.94
CA ASN A 279 8.30 7.93 -17.91
C ASN A 279 6.99 8.72 -17.96
N THR A 280 5.85 8.03 -18.06
CA THR A 280 4.54 8.67 -18.12
C THR A 280 4.21 9.40 -16.82
N SER A 281 4.44 8.77 -15.66
CA SER A 281 4.28 9.41 -14.34
C SER A 281 5.15 10.66 -14.21
N SER A 282 6.42 10.56 -14.66
CA SER A 282 7.37 11.69 -14.66
C SER A 282 6.88 12.87 -15.49
N SER A 283 6.13 12.63 -16.57
CA SER A 283 5.61 13.67 -17.45
C SER A 283 4.31 14.33 -16.94
N ILE A 284 3.56 13.65 -16.07
CA ILE A 284 2.24 14.11 -15.60
C ILE A 284 2.33 14.78 -14.23
N PHE A 285 3.11 14.21 -13.31
CA PHE A 285 3.09 14.57 -11.89
C PHE A 285 4.28 15.39 -11.42
N PHE A 286 5.16 15.80 -12.34
CA PHE A 286 6.34 16.62 -12.03
C PHE A 286 6.43 17.83 -12.93
N GLN A 287 6.79 18.98 -12.36
CA GLN A 287 7.13 20.17 -13.15
C GLN A 287 8.55 20.09 -13.71
N ASP A 288 8.92 21.08 -14.54
CA ASP A 288 10.25 21.17 -15.17
C ASP A 288 11.41 21.20 -14.15
N ASP A 289 11.16 21.71 -12.94
CA ASP A 289 12.14 21.72 -11.84
C ASP A 289 12.14 20.42 -11.00
N ASN A 290 11.45 19.38 -11.48
CA ASN A 290 11.27 18.07 -10.84
C ASN A 290 10.47 18.09 -9.53
N VAL A 291 9.70 19.15 -9.24
CA VAL A 291 8.82 19.17 -8.07
C VAL A 291 7.49 18.48 -8.37
N MET A 292 7.12 17.53 -7.51
CA MET A 292 5.91 16.74 -7.62
C MET A 292 4.66 17.54 -7.23
N TYR A 293 3.57 17.35 -7.98
CA TYR A 293 2.29 18.00 -7.73
C TYR A 293 1.11 17.14 -8.17
N GLU A 294 -0.06 17.33 -7.57
CA GLU A 294 -1.29 16.68 -8.04
C GLU A 294 -1.96 17.49 -9.15
N ARG A 295 -1.71 17.08 -10.40
CA ARG A 295 -2.11 17.84 -11.60
C ARG A 295 -3.61 18.14 -11.66
N ALA A 296 -4.44 17.20 -11.23
CA ALA A 296 -5.89 17.31 -11.35
C ALA A 296 -6.50 18.37 -10.42
N CYS A 297 -5.92 18.55 -9.22
CA CYS A 297 -6.58 19.31 -8.16
C CYS A 297 -5.73 20.44 -7.56
N GLU A 298 -4.39 20.32 -7.55
CA GLU A 298 -3.50 21.27 -6.87
C GLU A 298 -3.48 22.65 -7.55
N PRO A 299 -3.37 22.79 -8.89
CA PRO A 299 -3.34 24.10 -9.55
C PRO A 299 -4.63 24.91 -9.41
N VAL A 300 -5.77 24.23 -9.17
CA VAL A 300 -7.10 24.84 -9.07
C VAL A 300 -7.69 24.82 -7.66
N ASN A 301 -6.92 24.36 -6.66
CA ASN A 301 -7.31 24.29 -5.24
C ASN A 301 -8.57 23.47 -4.96
N THR A 302 -8.69 22.30 -5.59
CA THR A 302 -9.86 21.41 -5.42
C THR A 302 -9.53 20.09 -4.74
N CYS A 303 -8.31 19.91 -4.23
CA CYS A 303 -7.91 18.65 -3.59
C CYS A 303 -8.71 18.39 -2.30
N GLU A 304 -9.46 17.31 -2.31
CA GLU A 304 -10.18 16.80 -1.15
C GLU A 304 -9.24 16.05 -0.19
N VAL A 305 -9.77 15.60 0.95
CA VAL A 305 -9.01 14.99 2.06
C VAL A 305 -8.10 13.87 1.54
N ASP A 306 -8.66 12.92 0.77
CA ASP A 306 -7.91 11.79 0.23
C ASP A 306 -6.75 12.24 -0.67
N GLN A 307 -7.03 13.15 -1.61
CA GLN A 307 -6.12 13.52 -2.70
C GLN A 307 -4.86 14.25 -2.20
N ARG A 308 -4.93 14.88 -1.02
CA ARG A 308 -3.80 15.60 -0.40
C ARG A 308 -2.62 14.69 -0.09
N SER A 309 -2.88 13.40 0.12
CA SER A 309 -1.88 12.40 0.49
C SER A 309 -1.23 11.70 -0.70
N PHE A 310 -1.88 11.69 -1.88
CA PHE A 310 -1.55 10.80 -3.00
C PHE A 310 -0.11 10.92 -3.48
N LYS A 311 0.40 12.15 -3.60
CA LYS A 311 1.77 12.39 -4.05
C LYS A 311 2.83 11.90 -3.07
N GLY A 312 2.50 11.81 -1.79
CA GLY A 312 3.33 11.10 -0.80
C GLY A 312 3.51 9.63 -1.14
N TYR A 313 2.44 8.96 -1.57
CA TYR A 313 2.49 7.55 -1.92
C TYR A 313 3.24 7.33 -3.24
N LEU A 314 3.05 8.21 -4.23
CA LEU A 314 3.87 8.19 -5.44
C LEU A 314 5.37 8.30 -5.07
N ALA A 315 5.74 9.23 -4.20
CA ALA A 315 7.13 9.40 -3.76
C ALA A 315 7.69 8.13 -3.10
N ARG A 316 6.96 7.56 -2.14
CA ARG A 316 7.31 6.31 -1.46
C ARG A 316 7.49 5.15 -2.44
N TRP A 317 6.55 4.96 -3.35
CA TRP A 317 6.57 3.83 -4.28
C TRP A 317 7.61 4.00 -5.39
N MET A 318 7.89 5.23 -5.82
CA MET A 318 9.04 5.52 -6.69
C MET A 318 10.36 5.22 -5.96
N ALA A 319 10.52 5.63 -4.70
CA ALA A 319 11.71 5.34 -3.93
C ALA A 319 11.93 3.82 -3.79
N ALA A 320 10.90 3.06 -3.40
CA ALA A 320 10.95 1.60 -3.33
C ALA A 320 11.25 0.93 -4.69
N THR A 321 10.75 1.52 -5.79
CA THR A 321 11.05 1.06 -7.16
C THR A 321 12.55 1.06 -7.45
N THR A 322 13.32 2.01 -6.91
CA THR A 322 14.79 2.04 -7.11
C THR A 322 15.51 0.82 -6.54
N GLN A 323 14.96 0.19 -5.49
CA GLN A 323 15.53 -1.03 -4.90
C GLN A 323 15.13 -2.29 -5.68
N MET A 324 13.95 -2.29 -6.30
CA MET A 324 13.43 -3.44 -7.07
C MET A 324 13.91 -3.43 -8.53
N ALA A 325 14.03 -2.25 -9.12
CA ALA A 325 14.45 -2.01 -10.49
C ALA A 325 15.55 -0.93 -10.52
N PRO A 326 16.81 -1.27 -10.18
CA PRO A 326 17.89 -0.28 -10.00
C PRO A 326 18.18 0.62 -11.19
N PHE A 327 17.85 0.19 -12.42
CA PHE A 327 18.01 1.00 -13.63
C PHE A 327 17.14 2.28 -13.63
N THR A 328 16.18 2.40 -12.71
CA THR A 328 15.31 3.58 -12.55
C THR A 328 15.90 4.66 -11.64
N ALA A 329 16.94 4.36 -10.87
CA ALA A 329 17.44 5.23 -9.80
C ALA A 329 17.88 6.62 -10.31
N ASP A 330 18.58 6.67 -11.45
CA ASP A 330 19.08 7.92 -12.05
C ASP A 330 17.97 8.87 -12.48
N GLN A 331 16.77 8.34 -12.76
CA GLN A 331 15.59 9.13 -13.11
C GLN A 331 14.75 9.50 -11.89
N ILE A 332 14.63 8.58 -10.92
CA ILE A 332 13.78 8.74 -9.74
C ILE A 332 14.43 9.65 -8.69
N MET A 333 15.69 9.40 -8.33
CA MET A 333 16.30 10.07 -7.17
C MET A 333 16.44 11.59 -7.34
N PRO A 334 16.76 12.15 -8.51
CA PRO A 334 16.72 13.60 -8.70
C PRO A 334 15.34 14.20 -8.43
N LYS A 335 14.26 13.50 -8.79
CA LYS A 335 12.87 13.93 -8.59
C LYS A 335 12.45 13.88 -7.13
N ILE A 336 12.77 12.78 -6.44
CA ILE A 336 12.54 12.65 -5.00
C ILE A 336 13.30 13.74 -4.25
N ARG A 337 14.58 13.97 -4.57
CA ARG A 337 15.40 15.00 -3.90
C ARG A 337 14.86 16.42 -4.14
N ALA A 338 14.51 16.78 -5.38
CA ALA A 338 13.94 18.08 -5.70
C ALA A 338 12.61 18.32 -4.97
N SER A 339 11.72 17.31 -4.99
CA SER A 339 10.42 17.37 -4.32
C SER A 339 10.56 17.43 -2.80
N ALA A 340 11.49 16.66 -2.21
CA ALA A 340 11.77 16.67 -0.77
C ALA A 340 12.26 18.04 -0.29
N LYS A 341 13.16 18.68 -1.04
CA LYS A 341 13.61 20.04 -0.75
C LYS A 341 12.46 21.04 -0.81
N ALA A 342 11.65 20.97 -1.87
CA ALA A 342 10.51 21.87 -2.05
C ALA A 342 9.46 21.67 -0.94
N ALA A 343 9.18 20.42 -0.56
CA ALA A 343 8.29 20.09 0.56
C ALA A 343 8.82 20.68 1.89
N ALA A 344 10.11 20.47 2.19
CA ALA A 344 10.75 21.02 3.39
C ALA A 344 10.65 22.55 3.45
N GLU A 345 10.76 23.25 2.31
CA GLU A 345 10.59 24.70 2.21
C GLU A 345 9.15 25.16 2.54
N THR A 346 8.15 24.28 2.45
CA THR A 346 6.77 24.58 2.89
C THR A 346 6.52 24.33 4.38
N CYS A 347 7.42 23.63 5.08
CA CYS A 347 7.28 23.24 6.48
C CYS A 347 7.66 24.38 7.43
N THR A 348 6.92 25.48 7.33
CA THR A 348 7.12 26.71 8.10
C THR A 348 5.85 27.19 8.80
N GLY A 349 4.81 26.35 8.81
CA GLY A 349 3.47 26.68 9.30
C GLY A 349 3.17 26.19 10.71
N GLY A 350 1.96 26.54 11.18
CA GLY A 350 1.43 26.10 12.47
C GLY A 350 2.10 26.76 13.69
N GLU A 351 1.60 26.45 14.88
CA GLU A 351 2.16 26.99 16.14
C GLU A 351 3.60 26.52 16.39
N SER A 352 3.95 25.36 15.85
CA SER A 352 5.26 24.72 15.97
C SER A 352 6.27 25.13 14.89
N ASN A 353 5.87 25.94 13.88
CA ASN A 353 6.67 26.31 12.70
C ASN A 353 7.24 25.10 11.92
N VAL A 354 6.56 23.96 11.96
CA VAL A 354 6.96 22.74 11.25
C VAL A 354 5.83 22.10 10.44
N THR A 355 4.62 22.69 10.45
CA THR A 355 3.51 22.24 9.62
C THR A 355 3.82 22.54 8.15
N CYS A 356 3.77 21.51 7.32
CA CYS A 356 4.03 21.55 5.89
C CYS A 356 2.80 21.93 5.08
N GLY A 357 3.02 22.46 3.87
CA GLY A 357 1.95 22.78 2.92
C GLY A 357 1.77 21.68 1.88
N LEU A 358 0.60 21.69 1.22
CA LEU A 358 0.34 20.82 0.08
C LEU A 358 1.15 21.27 -1.13
N LYS A 359 1.21 22.58 -1.39
CA LYS A 359 1.77 23.13 -2.62
C LYS A 359 3.28 23.33 -2.63
N TRP A 360 4.01 22.24 -2.80
CA TRP A 360 5.48 22.25 -2.82
C TRP A 360 6.06 23.13 -3.94
N THR A 361 5.35 23.27 -5.06
CA THR A 361 5.77 24.10 -6.19
C THR A 361 5.77 25.59 -5.84
N GLU A 362 5.01 26.01 -4.82
CA GLU A 362 4.99 27.39 -4.32
C GLU A 362 6.07 27.65 -3.25
N ARG A 363 6.70 26.58 -2.70
CA ARG A 363 7.80 26.64 -1.71
C ARG A 363 7.49 27.51 -0.48
N LYS A 364 6.21 27.57 -0.13
CA LYS A 364 5.67 28.33 0.99
C LYS A 364 4.55 27.53 1.63
N TRP A 365 4.41 27.63 2.95
CA TRP A 365 3.23 27.13 3.61
C TRP A 365 1.95 27.79 3.07
N ASP A 366 0.99 26.98 2.68
CA ASP A 366 -0.28 27.37 2.06
C ASP A 366 -1.43 27.50 3.08
N GLY A 367 -1.13 27.36 4.37
CA GLY A 367 -2.11 27.47 5.46
C GLY A 367 -2.81 26.15 5.80
N MET A 368 -2.48 25.05 5.12
CA MET A 368 -3.05 23.74 5.42
C MET A 368 -2.41 23.10 6.66
N ASP A 369 -3.23 22.40 7.44
CA ASP A 369 -2.82 21.56 8.57
C ASP A 369 -3.73 20.34 8.59
N ASP A 370 -3.26 19.26 7.97
CA ASP A 370 -4.06 18.10 7.57
C ASP A 370 -3.17 16.85 7.51
N VAL A 371 -3.71 15.68 7.90
CA VAL A 371 -2.98 14.40 7.93
C VAL A 371 -2.35 14.08 6.58
N GLY A 372 -3.13 14.13 5.50
CA GLY A 372 -2.66 13.83 4.15
C GLY A 372 -1.53 14.75 3.71
N VAL A 373 -1.62 16.04 4.00
CA VAL A 373 -0.57 17.03 3.70
C VAL A 373 0.73 16.74 4.47
N GLN A 374 0.63 16.55 5.79
CA GLN A 374 1.80 16.29 6.63
C GLN A 374 2.45 14.94 6.27
N MET A 375 1.63 13.92 6.03
CA MET A 375 2.06 12.59 5.60
C MET A 375 2.76 12.63 4.25
N ALA A 376 2.22 13.38 3.27
CA ALA A 376 2.86 13.49 1.96
C ALA A 376 4.25 14.14 2.03
N ALA A 377 4.39 15.22 2.82
CA ALA A 377 5.68 15.88 3.03
C ALA A 377 6.67 14.94 3.73
N LEU A 378 6.22 14.23 4.78
CA LEU A 378 7.05 13.25 5.49
C LEU A 378 7.53 12.14 4.55
N GLU A 379 6.64 11.55 3.74
CA GLU A 379 6.96 10.46 2.82
C GLU A 379 8.01 10.85 1.77
N VAL A 380 7.88 12.01 1.12
CA VAL A 380 8.88 12.44 0.13
C VAL A 380 10.22 12.77 0.76
N MET A 381 10.22 13.38 1.95
CA MET A 381 11.45 13.74 2.64
C MET A 381 12.20 12.51 3.15
N GLN A 382 11.51 11.56 3.78
CA GLN A 382 12.15 10.33 4.26
C GLN A 382 12.61 9.42 3.12
N SER A 383 11.90 9.42 1.99
CA SER A 383 12.27 8.65 0.78
C SER A 383 13.67 9.00 0.23
N THR A 384 14.24 10.14 0.61
CA THR A 384 15.64 10.49 0.25
C THR A 384 16.68 9.57 0.89
N LEU A 385 16.32 8.85 1.96
CA LEU A 385 17.18 7.90 2.68
C LEU A 385 17.15 6.49 2.09
N ILE A 386 16.31 6.21 1.07
CA ILE A 386 16.07 4.83 0.58
C ILE A 386 17.34 4.11 0.11
N GLY A 387 18.31 4.86 -0.44
CA GLY A 387 19.59 4.30 -0.90
C GLY A 387 20.57 3.98 0.24
N MET A 388 20.20 4.25 1.49
CA MET A 388 21.04 4.05 2.68
C MET A 388 20.54 2.90 3.57
N VAL A 389 19.46 2.25 3.17
CA VAL A 389 18.88 1.10 3.88
C VAL A 389 18.88 -0.13 2.97
N GLU A 390 18.88 -1.30 3.60
CA GLU A 390 18.79 -2.57 2.89
C GLU A 390 17.45 -2.72 2.17
N PRO A 391 17.43 -3.42 1.02
CA PRO A 391 16.18 -3.68 0.31
C PRO A 391 15.27 -4.65 1.08
N PRO A 392 13.95 -4.64 0.79
CA PRO A 392 12.97 -5.60 1.31
C PRO A 392 13.46 -7.05 1.30
N VAL A 393 13.43 -7.70 2.46
CA VAL A 393 13.79 -9.11 2.58
C VAL A 393 12.76 -10.02 1.92
N THR A 394 13.18 -11.23 1.61
CA THR A 394 12.33 -12.36 1.22
C THR A 394 12.48 -13.45 2.28
N ARG A 395 11.70 -14.52 2.17
CA ARG A 395 11.88 -15.72 2.98
C ARG A 395 13.31 -16.28 2.91
N ASP A 396 13.94 -16.23 1.74
CA ASP A 396 15.28 -16.79 1.53
C ASP A 396 16.41 -15.84 1.95
N THR A 397 16.11 -14.55 2.12
CA THR A 397 17.08 -13.52 2.53
C THR A 397 16.85 -13.03 3.97
N GLY A 398 16.22 -13.84 4.81
CA GLY A 398 16.12 -13.60 6.26
C GLY A 398 14.79 -13.05 6.78
N GLY A 399 13.73 -13.02 5.97
CA GLY A 399 12.38 -12.67 6.42
C GLY A 399 11.82 -13.71 7.40
N MET A 400 11.49 -13.26 8.61
CA MET A 400 11.08 -14.14 9.72
C MET A 400 9.57 -14.17 9.99
N SER A 401 8.80 -13.25 9.41
CA SER A 401 7.37 -13.14 9.68
C SER A 401 6.61 -14.42 9.26
N GLN A 402 5.77 -14.91 10.16
CA GLN A 402 5.00 -16.14 9.95
C GLN A 402 3.85 -15.91 8.99
N GLY A 403 3.82 -16.73 7.94
CA GLY A 403 2.73 -16.75 6.96
C GLY A 403 1.54 -17.57 7.44
N ASN A 404 0.39 -17.29 6.84
CA ASN A 404 -0.81 -18.11 6.89
C ASN A 404 -1.41 -18.20 5.48
N PRO A 405 -0.98 -19.15 4.63
CA PRO A 405 -1.43 -19.25 3.24
C PRO A 405 -2.93 -19.45 3.07
N GLY A 406 -3.61 -20.01 4.09
CA GLY A 406 -5.07 -20.16 4.14
C GLY A 406 -5.76 -19.13 5.04
N GLY A 407 -5.05 -18.06 5.42
CA GLY A 407 -5.57 -16.99 6.29
C GLY A 407 -6.57 -16.09 5.60
N GLY A 408 -7.25 -15.27 6.40
CA GLY A 408 -8.45 -14.54 6.01
C GLY A 408 -9.72 -15.32 6.33
N GLU A 409 -10.87 -14.64 6.33
CA GLU A 409 -12.17 -15.30 6.39
C GLU A 409 -12.47 -15.91 5.02
N PRO A 410 -12.50 -17.25 4.88
CA PRO A 410 -13.07 -17.86 3.69
C PRO A 410 -14.57 -17.57 3.72
N GLY A 411 -15.15 -17.09 2.62
CA GLY A 411 -16.59 -16.86 2.50
C GLY A 411 -17.40 -18.03 3.05
N GLN A 412 -18.38 -17.70 3.91
CA GLN A 412 -19.28 -18.57 4.68
C GLN A 412 -18.64 -19.82 5.29
N GLU A 413 -18.77 -19.99 6.62
CA GLU A 413 -18.72 -21.33 7.22
C GLU A 413 -19.48 -22.29 6.31
N LYS A 414 -18.78 -23.27 5.70
CA LYS A 414 -19.45 -24.41 5.08
C LYS A 414 -20.38 -24.91 6.17
N GLN A 415 -21.69 -24.76 5.95
CA GLN A 415 -22.67 -25.16 6.94
C GLN A 415 -22.26 -26.54 7.45
N PRO A 416 -22.16 -26.75 8.78
CA PRO A 416 -21.69 -28.00 9.31
C PRO A 416 -22.52 -29.10 8.64
N VAL A 417 -21.84 -29.96 7.88
CA VAL A 417 -22.48 -31.11 7.24
C VAL A 417 -23.32 -31.79 8.32
N PRO A 418 -24.65 -31.91 8.15
CA PRO A 418 -25.53 -32.48 9.16
C PRO A 418 -24.92 -33.77 9.67
N GLU A 419 -25.01 -34.03 10.97
CA GLU A 419 -24.34 -35.18 11.59
C GLU A 419 -24.67 -36.51 10.89
N GLY A 420 -25.87 -36.62 10.31
CA GLY A 420 -26.31 -37.76 9.47
C GLY A 420 -25.63 -37.93 8.10
N LEU A 421 -24.82 -36.96 7.66
CA LEU A 421 -24.00 -37.00 6.44
C LEU A 421 -22.50 -37.08 6.74
N ARG A 422 -22.09 -37.07 8.02
CA ARG A 422 -20.71 -37.29 8.45
C ARG A 422 -20.44 -38.79 8.53
N ARG A 423 -20.07 -39.42 7.40
CA ARG A 423 -19.49 -40.77 7.46
C ARG A 423 -18.00 -40.66 7.72
N GLU A 424 -17.55 -41.12 8.88
CA GLU A 424 -16.12 -41.35 9.10
C GLU A 424 -15.63 -42.41 8.12
N ILE A 425 -14.64 -42.04 7.30
CA ILE A 425 -14.03 -42.96 6.35
C ILE A 425 -13.16 -43.93 7.14
N THR A 426 -13.58 -45.18 7.21
CA THR A 426 -12.85 -46.22 7.92
C THR A 426 -11.63 -46.70 7.11
N HIS A 427 -10.71 -47.40 7.77
CA HIS A 427 -9.64 -48.12 7.08
C HIS A 427 -10.17 -49.13 6.04
N GLY A 428 -11.36 -49.70 6.28
CA GLY A 428 -12.04 -50.57 5.33
C GLY A 428 -12.52 -49.84 4.07
N ASP A 429 -13.04 -48.62 4.22
CA ASP A 429 -13.48 -47.79 3.09
C ASP A 429 -12.31 -47.41 2.18
N ARG A 430 -11.16 -47.07 2.77
CA ARG A 430 -9.92 -46.78 2.02
C ARG A 430 -9.39 -48.02 1.30
N ALA A 431 -9.40 -49.17 1.96
CA ALA A 431 -8.98 -50.43 1.36
C ALA A 431 -9.90 -50.84 0.18
N GLY A 432 -11.22 -50.69 0.36
CA GLY A 432 -12.21 -50.97 -0.68
C GLY A 432 -12.08 -50.04 -1.89
N ALA A 433 -11.89 -48.73 -1.66
CA ALA A 433 -11.66 -47.76 -2.73
C ALA A 433 -10.36 -48.05 -3.49
N GLY A 434 -9.28 -48.42 -2.79
CA GLY A 434 -8.02 -48.84 -3.42
C GLY A 434 -8.18 -50.08 -4.30
N LEU A 435 -8.86 -51.11 -3.81
CA LEU A 435 -9.17 -52.33 -4.57
C LEU A 435 -10.01 -52.04 -5.81
N LEU A 436 -11.05 -51.22 -5.68
CA LEU A 436 -11.91 -50.84 -6.80
C LEU A 436 -11.14 -50.06 -7.87
N THR A 437 -10.28 -49.14 -7.44
CA THR A 437 -9.43 -48.34 -8.34
C THR A 437 -8.47 -49.22 -9.13
N VAL A 438 -7.84 -50.20 -8.48
CA VAL A 438 -6.96 -51.16 -9.15
C VAL A 438 -7.74 -52.02 -10.14
N LEU A 439 -8.91 -52.53 -9.76
CA LEU A 439 -9.77 -53.31 -10.64
C LEU A 439 -10.20 -52.53 -11.88
N VAL A 440 -10.67 -51.30 -11.72
CA VAL A 440 -11.05 -50.43 -12.84
C VAL A 440 -9.84 -50.13 -13.72
N SER A 441 -8.69 -49.85 -13.13
CA SER A 441 -7.45 -49.61 -13.88
C SER A 441 -7.04 -50.83 -14.70
N LEU A 442 -7.16 -52.05 -14.14
CA LEU A 442 -6.89 -53.30 -14.85
C LEU A 442 -7.89 -53.55 -15.98
N VAL A 443 -9.17 -53.22 -15.79
CA VAL A 443 -10.19 -53.31 -16.85
C VAL A 443 -9.87 -52.34 -17.97
N VAL A 444 -9.54 -51.09 -17.64
CA VAL A 444 -9.17 -50.06 -18.64
C VAL A 444 -7.92 -50.50 -19.38
N MET A 445 -6.83 -50.86 -18.70
CA MET A 445 -5.59 -51.35 -19.32
C MET A 445 -5.78 -52.62 -20.15
N GLY A 446 -6.63 -53.55 -19.69
CA GLY A 446 -6.97 -54.76 -20.44
C GLY A 446 -7.76 -54.45 -21.71
N SER A 447 -8.74 -53.55 -21.62
CA SER A 447 -9.55 -53.13 -22.77
C SER A 447 -8.74 -52.34 -23.81
N THR A 448 -7.86 -51.44 -23.37
CA THR A 448 -6.96 -50.70 -24.26
C THR A 448 -5.87 -51.59 -24.83
N GLY A 449 -5.32 -52.52 -24.04
CA GLY A 449 -4.36 -53.51 -24.51
C GLY A 449 -4.94 -54.46 -25.55
N TRP A 450 -6.19 -54.91 -25.39
CA TRP A 450 -6.89 -55.72 -26.39
C TRP A 450 -7.12 -54.95 -27.70
N LEU A 451 -7.54 -53.68 -27.61
CA LEU A 451 -7.73 -52.80 -28.77
C LEU A 451 -6.44 -52.45 -29.53
N VAL A 452 -5.27 -52.59 -28.91
CA VAL A 452 -3.96 -52.36 -29.53
C VAL A 452 -3.36 -53.65 -30.10
N TYR A 453 -3.84 -54.81 -29.65
CA TYR A 453 -3.35 -56.12 -30.08
C TYR A 453 -4.14 -56.70 -31.28
N GLU A 454 -5.40 -56.30 -31.47
CA GLU A 454 -6.08 -56.36 -32.78
C GLU A 454 -5.64 -55.20 -33.69
#